data_AF-A0A430QV92-F1
#
_entry.id   AF-A0A430QV92-F1
#
_cell.length_a   1.000
_cell.length_b   1.000
_cell.length_c   1.000
_cell.angle_alpha   90.00
_cell.angle_beta   90.00
_cell.angle_gamma   90.00
#
_symmetry.space_group_name_H-M   'P 1'
#
loop_
_entity.id
_entity.type
_entity.pdbx_description
1 polymer ?
#
loop_
_entity_poly.entity_id
_entity_poly.type
_entity_poly.pdbx_seq_one_letter_code
_entity_poly.pdbx_strand_id
1 'polypeptide(L)'
;MRKVQAGLLALLWSLGALAWAQEVVVYPGFAEVKEPVLLPPSAWVYLAGEKLSRMAPGSLRLLGVEEKERINQGTAVLFRYQGEGPATLRYLYTGLSGEVFYTLEEGRLTLWARLRLEGGPLEARKLTLLAGEAPLLGVAEAKGIPMRAFAEAPSGESPFGLFRYPLPPGRLEPGTTEIPILKAQVSPTRLLRYQGPFRTDRLLALERGYRFTAPFPLAPGSLEVVEEGFFLGQALLPATPEGEVAEVWLGRDLEGRLERSVNLLQQSEKEATYRVETRFKNPYPYPIALLLSETFPQPFRLDFPEATHLPQGYRLEVPLKPGEALTLVYRLTLLR
;
A
#
# COMPACT_ATOMS: atom_id res chain seq x y z
N MET A 1 13.40 -19.47 69.98
CA MET A 1 13.10 -18.23 69.22
C MET A 1 14.10 -18.09 68.08
N ARG A 2 13.68 -17.45 66.98
CA ARG A 2 14.38 -17.19 65.70
C ARG A 2 14.28 -18.27 64.62
N LYS A 3 13.07 -18.43 64.09
CA LYS A 3 12.81 -18.72 62.66
C LYS A 3 12.38 -17.42 62.00
N VAL A 4 13.29 -16.60 61.46
CA VAL A 4 12.96 -15.58 60.44
C VAL A 4 14.25 -15.21 59.71
N GLN A 5 14.59 -15.90 58.62
CA GLN A 5 15.58 -15.38 57.66
C GLN A 5 15.54 -16.07 56.27
N ALA A 6 14.36 -16.57 55.87
CA ALA A 6 14.15 -17.11 54.52
C ALA A 6 13.16 -16.28 53.68
N GLY A 7 12.61 -15.18 54.23
CA GLY A 7 11.54 -14.40 53.60
C GLY A 7 11.98 -13.19 52.77
N LEU A 8 13.25 -12.80 52.78
CA LEU A 8 13.68 -11.52 52.18
C LEU A 8 14.30 -11.64 50.78
N LEU A 9 14.73 -12.83 50.35
CA LEU A 9 15.33 -13.02 49.01
C LEU A 9 14.31 -13.33 47.91
N ALA A 10 13.09 -13.75 48.26
CA ALA A 10 12.03 -14.07 47.29
C ALA A 10 11.14 -12.86 46.93
N LEU A 11 11.27 -11.74 47.65
CA LEU A 11 10.44 -10.54 47.43
C LEU A 11 11.04 -9.54 46.43
N LEU A 12 12.29 -9.74 45.99
CA LEU A 12 12.96 -8.88 44.99
C LEU A 12 12.77 -9.36 43.54
N TRP A 13 12.16 -10.53 43.34
CA TRP A 13 11.88 -11.11 42.01
C TRP A 13 10.41 -10.95 41.59
N SER A 14 9.61 -10.22 42.38
CA SER A 14 8.18 -9.98 42.16
C SER A 14 7.80 -8.48 42.24
N LEU A 15 8.73 -7.59 41.90
CA LEU A 15 8.40 -6.34 41.22
C LEU A 15 8.17 -6.70 39.73
N GLY A 16 7.14 -7.46 39.40
CA GLY A 16 5.78 -6.96 39.51
C GLY A 16 5.59 -5.88 38.46
N ALA A 17 5.67 -6.30 37.20
CA ALA A 17 5.04 -5.70 36.03
C ALA A 17 4.41 -4.32 36.28
N LEU A 18 5.24 -3.28 36.44
CA LEU A 18 4.81 -1.96 36.05
C LEU A 18 4.65 -2.10 34.54
N ALA A 19 3.39 -2.20 34.10
CA ALA A 19 2.99 -2.28 32.70
C ALA A 19 3.38 -0.96 32.03
N TRP A 20 4.67 -0.82 31.78
CA TRP A 20 5.23 0.39 31.23
C TRP A 20 4.91 0.44 29.75
N ALA A 21 4.59 1.66 29.30
CA ALA A 21 3.98 1.87 28.01
C ALA A 21 4.89 1.44 26.86
N GLN A 22 4.60 0.29 26.26
CA GLN A 22 5.27 -0.17 25.05
C GLN A 22 4.73 0.63 23.87
N GLU A 23 5.63 1.35 23.20
CA GLU A 23 5.35 1.99 21.91
C GLU A 23 5.71 1.01 20.80
N VAL A 24 4.79 0.84 19.85
CA VAL A 24 4.92 -0.10 18.73
C VAL A 24 4.66 0.63 17.44
N VAL A 25 5.65 0.63 16.56
CA VAL A 25 5.53 1.14 15.21
C VAL A 25 5.65 -0.03 14.25
N VAL A 26 4.57 -0.37 13.57
CA VAL A 26 4.49 -1.49 12.64
C VAL A 26 4.81 -1.01 11.23
N TYR A 27 5.66 -1.74 10.53
CA TYR A 27 6.08 -1.51 9.14
C TYR A 27 5.69 -2.72 8.27
N PRO A 28 5.83 -2.62 6.94
CA PRO A 28 5.78 -3.80 6.08
C PRO A 28 6.93 -4.75 6.43
N GLY A 29 6.57 -5.90 7.01
CA GLY A 29 7.48 -7.01 7.30
C GLY A 29 8.16 -7.00 8.67
N PHE A 30 8.09 -5.93 9.47
CA PHE A 30 8.63 -5.90 10.84
C PHE A 30 7.94 -4.81 11.68
N ALA A 31 8.25 -4.74 12.97
CA ALA A 31 7.86 -3.65 13.86
C ALA A 31 9.05 -3.11 14.65
N GLU A 32 9.10 -1.80 14.89
CA GLU A 32 9.94 -1.22 15.92
C GLU A 32 9.19 -1.23 17.25
N VAL A 33 9.82 -1.83 18.25
CA VAL A 33 9.28 -1.94 19.60
C VAL A 33 10.16 -1.15 20.56
N LYS A 34 9.53 -0.30 21.37
CA LYS A 34 10.17 0.44 22.45
C LYS A 34 9.52 0.06 23.77
N GLU A 35 10.28 -0.64 24.59
CA GLU A 35 9.89 -1.09 25.93
C GLU A 35 10.60 -0.22 26.97
N PRO A 36 9.88 0.61 27.74
CA PRO A 36 10.43 1.21 28.95
C PRO A 36 10.95 0.16 29.93
N VAL A 37 12.14 0.41 30.51
CA VAL A 37 12.84 -0.48 31.45
C VAL A 37 13.45 0.30 32.63
N LEU A 38 13.62 -0.33 33.80
CA LEU A 38 14.32 0.23 34.97
C LEU A 38 15.65 -0.47 34.98
N LEU A 39 16.70 0.30 34.71
CA LEU A 39 18.02 -0.26 34.70
C LEU A 39 18.60 -0.19 36.11
N PRO A 40 19.01 -1.34 36.69
CA PRO A 40 19.90 -1.32 37.85
C PRO A 40 21.26 -0.70 37.45
N PRO A 41 22.10 -0.30 38.42
CA PRO A 41 23.42 0.21 38.08
C PRO A 41 24.29 -0.82 37.36
N SER A 42 25.07 -0.33 36.39
CA SER A 42 26.16 -1.01 35.68
C SER A 42 25.82 -2.15 34.71
N ALA A 43 24.87 -3.03 35.03
CA ALA A 43 24.56 -4.17 34.18
C ALA A 43 23.14 -4.71 34.35
N TRP A 44 22.56 -5.20 33.26
CA TRP A 44 21.23 -5.80 33.24
C TRP A 44 21.15 -6.96 32.26
N VAL A 45 20.43 -8.02 32.65
CA VAL A 45 20.18 -9.19 31.81
C VAL A 45 18.76 -9.13 31.27
N TYR A 46 18.64 -9.04 29.95
CA TYR A 46 17.37 -9.14 29.25
C TYR A 46 17.06 -10.60 28.90
N LEU A 47 15.99 -11.13 29.49
CA LEU A 47 15.50 -12.48 29.25
C LEU A 47 14.47 -12.46 28.12
N ALA A 48 14.95 -12.39 26.89
CA ALA A 48 14.12 -12.29 25.69
C ALA A 48 13.36 -13.59 25.35
N GLY A 49 13.88 -14.74 25.77
CA GLY A 49 13.30 -16.04 25.42
C GLY A 49 13.31 -16.26 23.90
N GLU A 50 12.24 -16.84 23.37
CA GLU A 50 12.08 -17.09 21.94
C GLU A 50 11.98 -15.79 21.11
N LYS A 51 11.60 -14.66 21.72
CA LYS A 51 11.49 -13.37 21.02
C LYS A 51 12.82 -12.94 20.40
N LEU A 52 13.95 -13.33 20.99
CA LEU A 52 15.28 -12.98 20.50
C LEU A 52 15.53 -13.49 19.08
N SER A 53 15.02 -14.68 18.75
CA SER A 53 15.15 -15.29 17.41
C SER A 53 14.42 -14.50 16.32
N ARG A 54 13.47 -13.65 16.72
CA ARG A 54 12.66 -12.80 15.85
C ARG A 54 13.04 -11.32 15.97
N MET A 55 14.20 -11.02 16.56
CA MET A 55 14.77 -9.68 16.53
C MET A 55 15.73 -9.57 15.36
N ALA A 56 15.66 -8.47 14.61
CA ALA A 56 16.62 -8.24 13.54
C ALA A 56 18.04 -8.15 14.15
N PRO A 57 19.05 -8.85 13.57
CA PRO A 57 20.41 -8.83 14.08
C PRO A 57 20.92 -7.40 14.26
N GLY A 58 21.51 -7.12 15.42
CA GLY A 58 22.05 -5.80 15.72
C GLY A 58 21.02 -4.70 15.91
N SER A 59 19.70 -4.98 16.01
CA SER A 59 18.67 -3.96 16.25
C SER A 59 18.44 -3.63 17.73
N LEU A 60 18.69 -4.59 18.63
CA LEU A 60 18.48 -4.43 20.07
C LEU A 60 19.40 -3.32 20.63
N ARG A 61 18.85 -2.36 21.38
CA ARG A 61 19.57 -1.20 21.94
C ARG A 61 18.98 -0.80 23.29
N LEU A 62 19.82 -0.38 24.22
CA LEU A 62 19.40 0.39 25.39
C LEU A 62 19.56 1.89 25.11
N LEU A 63 18.48 2.65 25.29
CA LEU A 63 18.45 4.10 25.16
C LEU A 63 18.31 4.73 26.55
N GLY A 64 19.01 5.85 26.79
CA GLY A 64 19.03 6.53 28.09
C GLY A 64 20.23 6.18 28.98
N VAL A 65 21.08 5.23 28.55
CA VAL A 65 22.35 4.88 29.20
C VAL A 65 23.46 4.76 28.16
N GLU A 66 24.71 4.80 28.59
CA GLU A 66 25.86 4.57 27.71
C GLU A 66 26.22 3.08 27.69
N GLU A 67 25.78 2.35 26.66
CA GLU A 67 26.12 0.92 26.46
C GLU A 67 27.63 0.77 26.21
N LYS A 68 28.32 0.00 27.06
CA LYS A 68 29.75 -0.33 26.94
C LYS A 68 29.98 -1.69 26.28
N GLU A 69 29.15 -2.66 26.63
CA GLU A 69 29.29 -4.03 26.14
C GLU A 69 27.92 -4.72 26.10
N ARG A 70 27.76 -5.62 25.12
CA ARG A 70 26.59 -6.48 24.99
C ARG A 70 27.01 -7.89 24.60
N ILE A 71 26.54 -8.87 25.37
CA ILE A 71 26.87 -10.28 25.20
C ILE A 71 25.58 -11.07 24.99
N ASN A 72 25.46 -11.75 23.84
CA ASN A 72 24.34 -12.64 23.54
C ASN A 72 24.63 -14.03 24.11
N GLN A 73 23.73 -14.55 24.95
CA GLN A 73 23.84 -15.85 25.61
C GLN A 73 22.57 -16.67 25.38
N GLY A 74 22.51 -17.41 24.27
CA GLY A 74 21.33 -18.22 23.93
C GLY A 74 20.09 -17.34 23.78
N THR A 75 19.15 -17.45 24.72
CA THR A 75 17.88 -16.68 24.77
C THR A 75 17.93 -15.44 25.66
N ALA A 76 19.12 -15.05 26.13
CA ALA A 76 19.34 -13.90 27.00
C ALA A 76 20.40 -12.97 26.43
N VAL A 77 20.33 -11.69 26.80
CA VAL A 77 21.33 -10.68 26.44
C VAL A 77 21.78 -9.95 27.69
N LEU A 78 23.08 -9.99 27.98
CA LEU A 78 23.69 -9.20 29.05
C LEU A 78 24.14 -7.85 28.48
N PHE A 79 23.66 -6.77 29.07
CA PHE A 79 24.14 -5.42 28.82
C PHE A 79 25.03 -4.96 29.96
N ARG A 80 26.14 -4.32 29.62
CA ARG A 80 26.96 -3.51 30.54
C ARG A 80 26.95 -2.07 30.07
N TYR A 81 26.67 -1.14 30.97
CA TYR A 81 26.48 0.28 30.65
C TYR A 81 26.91 1.19 31.80
N GLN A 82 27.06 2.48 31.51
CA GLN A 82 27.19 3.53 32.53
C GLN A 82 25.86 4.28 32.66
N GLY A 83 25.42 4.47 33.91
CA GLY A 83 24.10 5.03 34.26
C GLY A 83 23.20 4.03 34.98
N GLU A 84 22.02 4.50 35.41
CA GLU A 84 20.96 3.73 36.07
C GLU A 84 19.61 4.46 35.91
N GLY A 85 18.52 3.78 36.24
CA GLY A 85 17.18 4.39 36.27
C GLY A 85 16.36 4.16 35.00
N PRO A 86 15.36 5.03 34.71
CA PRO A 86 14.46 4.87 33.58
C PRO A 86 15.20 4.91 32.24
N ALA A 87 14.99 3.88 31.43
CA ALA A 87 15.59 3.74 30.10
C ALA A 87 14.58 3.11 29.14
N THR A 88 14.97 2.95 27.87
CA THR A 88 14.14 2.30 26.85
C THR A 88 14.91 1.22 26.12
N LEU A 89 14.40 0.00 26.15
CA LEU A 89 14.84 -1.08 25.29
C LEU A 89 14.16 -0.92 23.91
N ARG A 90 14.95 -0.71 22.86
CA ARG A 90 14.49 -0.60 21.48
C ARG A 90 14.97 -1.80 20.69
N TYR A 91 14.09 -2.40 19.89
CA TYR A 91 14.48 -3.46 18.94
C TYR A 91 13.54 -3.51 17.73
N LEU A 92 14.01 -4.14 16.66
CA LEU A 92 13.20 -4.43 15.48
C LEU A 92 12.73 -5.89 15.55
N TYR A 93 11.42 -6.09 15.60
CA TYR A 93 10.76 -7.37 15.74
C TYR A 93 10.18 -7.83 14.39
N THR A 94 10.72 -8.91 13.84
CA THR A 94 10.26 -9.50 12.57
C THR A 94 9.04 -10.41 12.73
N GLY A 95 8.65 -10.71 13.97
CA GLY A 95 7.42 -11.45 14.26
C GLY A 95 6.15 -10.61 14.20
N LEU A 96 6.23 -9.29 14.00
CA LEU A 96 5.05 -8.44 13.81
C LEU A 96 5.21 -7.68 12.50
N SER A 97 4.22 -7.74 11.62
CA SER A 97 4.19 -6.95 10.38
C SER A 97 2.81 -6.35 10.15
N GLY A 98 2.75 -5.31 9.32
CA GLY A 98 1.51 -4.64 8.99
C GLY A 98 1.43 -4.26 7.53
N GLU A 99 0.22 -4.26 6.99
CA GLU A 99 -0.12 -3.74 5.67
C GLU A 99 -1.45 -3.00 5.73
N VAL A 100 -1.73 -2.21 4.69
CA VAL A 100 -3.05 -1.59 4.51
C VAL A 100 -3.77 -2.22 3.33
N PHE A 101 -5.09 -2.26 3.43
CA PHE A 101 -5.96 -2.55 2.30
C PHE A 101 -7.22 -1.70 2.42
N TYR A 102 -7.99 -1.68 1.34
CA TYR A 102 -9.14 -0.81 1.19
C TYR A 102 -10.36 -1.61 0.76
N THR A 103 -11.52 -1.20 1.24
CA THR A 103 -12.81 -1.64 0.68
C THR A 103 -13.57 -0.41 0.18
N LEU A 104 -14.14 -0.51 -1.03
CA LEU A 104 -15.07 0.46 -1.60
C LEU A 104 -16.42 -0.22 -1.76
N GLU A 105 -17.34 0.10 -0.85
CA GLU A 105 -18.66 -0.51 -0.73
C GLU A 105 -19.72 0.58 -0.86
N GLU A 106 -20.51 0.60 -1.93
CA GLU A 106 -21.57 1.61 -2.15
C GLU A 106 -21.09 3.06 -1.99
N GLY A 107 -19.90 3.36 -2.52
CA GLY A 107 -19.27 4.69 -2.38
C GLY A 107 -18.66 4.96 -1.01
N ARG A 108 -18.69 4.02 -0.06
CA ARG A 108 -17.96 4.13 1.20
C ARG A 108 -16.58 3.53 1.05
N LEU A 109 -15.55 4.36 1.13
CA LEU A 109 -14.16 3.92 1.19
C LEU A 109 -13.76 3.68 2.65
N THR A 110 -13.29 2.47 2.95
CA THR A 110 -12.72 2.11 4.26
C THR A 110 -11.26 1.72 4.10
N LEU A 111 -10.39 2.37 4.87
CA LEU A 111 -8.99 1.98 5.06
C LEU A 111 -8.91 0.98 6.22
N TRP A 112 -8.28 -0.16 5.98
CA TRP A 112 -8.05 -1.21 6.97
C TRP A 112 -6.56 -1.39 7.23
N ALA A 113 -6.18 -1.56 8.50
CA ALA A 113 -4.89 -2.10 8.89
C ALA A 113 -5.02 -3.62 9.03
N ARG A 114 -4.14 -4.37 8.39
CA ARG A 114 -3.95 -5.80 8.69
C ARG A 114 -2.63 -5.98 9.41
N LEU A 115 -2.69 -6.43 10.65
CA LEU A 115 -1.52 -6.75 11.47
C LEU A 115 -1.36 -8.27 11.54
N ARG A 116 -0.16 -8.78 11.29
CA ARG A 116 0.18 -10.18 11.48
C ARG A 116 1.21 -10.31 12.59
N LEU A 117 0.83 -11.00 13.66
CA LEU A 117 1.68 -11.28 14.81
C LEU A 117 1.99 -12.78 14.90
N GLU A 118 3.27 -13.10 14.91
CA GLU A 118 3.84 -14.41 15.21
C GLU A 118 4.57 -14.37 16.55
N GLY A 119 4.49 -15.46 17.31
CA GLY A 119 5.07 -15.57 18.64
C GLY A 119 4.05 -15.27 19.75
N GLY A 120 4.50 -14.62 20.82
CA GLY A 120 3.66 -14.30 21.97
C GLY A 120 2.88 -12.99 21.81
N PRO A 121 1.84 -12.77 22.64
CA PRO A 121 1.05 -11.54 22.62
C PRO A 121 1.91 -10.31 22.97
N LEU A 122 1.48 -9.15 22.48
CA LEU A 122 2.20 -7.88 22.61
C LEU A 122 1.25 -6.78 23.10
N GLU A 123 1.66 -5.99 24.09
CA GLU A 123 0.81 -4.98 24.74
C GLU A 123 1.15 -3.58 24.21
N ALA A 124 0.46 -3.09 23.19
CA ALA A 124 0.78 -1.79 22.60
C ALA A 124 -0.02 -0.66 23.27
N ARG A 125 0.62 0.16 24.12
CA ARG A 125 -0.02 1.39 24.66
C ARG A 125 -0.08 2.52 23.64
N LYS A 126 0.79 2.48 22.65
CA LYS A 126 0.77 3.35 21.48
C LYS A 126 1.11 2.50 20.28
N LEU A 127 0.15 2.39 19.36
CA LEU A 127 0.28 1.59 18.15
C LEU A 127 0.20 2.51 16.94
N THR A 128 1.16 2.39 16.04
CA THR A 128 1.18 3.16 14.79
C THR A 128 1.53 2.21 13.66
N LEU A 129 0.76 2.23 12.58
CA LEU A 129 1.11 1.58 11.33
C LEU A 129 1.76 2.61 10.42
N LEU A 130 2.92 2.26 9.88
CA LEU A 130 3.56 2.95 8.77
C LEU A 130 3.40 2.08 7.52
N ALA A 131 2.76 2.62 6.48
CA ALA A 131 2.62 1.98 5.17
C ALA A 131 3.57 2.65 4.17
N GLY A 132 4.01 1.93 3.14
CA GLY A 132 5.06 2.37 2.20
C GLY A 132 6.38 1.61 2.39
N GLU A 133 7.39 1.91 1.58
CA GLU A 133 8.66 1.15 1.61
C GLU A 133 9.56 1.56 2.77
N ALA A 134 9.79 0.64 3.71
CA ALA A 134 10.78 0.77 4.78
C ALA A 134 11.76 -0.42 4.70
N PRO A 135 12.90 -0.29 4.00
CA PRO A 135 13.80 -1.42 3.80
C PRO A 135 14.50 -1.82 5.11
N LEU A 136 14.46 -3.11 5.43
CA LEU A 136 15.27 -3.73 6.49
C LEU A 136 16.31 -4.65 5.84
N LEU A 137 17.59 -4.26 5.95
CA LEU A 137 18.72 -5.02 5.40
C LEU A 137 18.71 -6.45 5.96
N GLY A 138 18.83 -7.45 5.08
CA GLY A 138 18.78 -8.88 5.40
C GLY A 138 17.37 -9.52 5.36
N VAL A 139 16.28 -8.76 5.35
CA VAL A 139 14.90 -9.29 5.19
C VAL A 139 14.39 -9.15 3.75
N ALA A 140 14.77 -8.08 3.05
CA ALA A 140 14.38 -7.85 1.65
C ALA A 140 14.96 -8.90 0.69
N GLU A 141 16.20 -9.35 0.92
CA GLU A 141 16.87 -10.39 0.12
C GLU A 141 16.25 -11.78 0.32
N ALA A 142 15.75 -12.08 1.52
CA ALA A 142 15.11 -13.36 1.84
C ALA A 142 13.69 -13.51 1.27
N LYS A 143 13.02 -12.40 0.94
CA LYS A 143 11.63 -12.37 0.45
C LYS A 143 11.47 -11.99 -1.02
N GLY A 144 12.57 -11.77 -1.75
CA GLY A 144 12.54 -11.50 -3.19
C GLY A 144 11.70 -10.29 -3.58
N ILE A 145 11.61 -9.27 -2.71
CA ILE A 145 10.75 -8.10 -2.91
C ILE A 145 11.43 -7.21 -3.97
N PRO A 146 10.83 -7.02 -5.16
CA PRO A 146 11.40 -6.15 -6.17
C PRO A 146 11.34 -4.71 -5.68
N MET A 147 12.50 -4.09 -5.45
CA MET A 147 12.61 -2.64 -5.26
C MET A 147 12.22 -1.95 -6.58
N ARG A 148 11.00 -1.41 -6.64
CA ARG A 148 10.64 -0.43 -7.66
C ARG A 148 10.45 0.91 -6.96
N ALA A 149 11.53 1.70 -7.00
CA ALA A 149 11.50 3.11 -6.64
C ALA A 149 10.40 3.82 -7.44
N PHE A 150 9.39 4.31 -6.75
CA PHE A 150 8.51 5.36 -7.28
C PHE A 150 9.00 6.70 -6.73
N ALA A 151 9.32 7.58 -7.67
CA ALA A 151 9.85 8.91 -7.44
C ALA A 151 8.77 9.88 -6.93
N GLU A 152 9.26 10.82 -6.11
CA GLU A 152 8.69 12.12 -5.73
C GLU A 152 7.29 12.15 -5.09
N ALA A 153 7.28 12.19 -3.75
CA ALA A 153 6.13 12.61 -2.96
C ALA A 153 6.20 14.13 -2.68
N PRO A 154 5.10 14.89 -2.84
CA PRO A 154 5.02 16.25 -2.34
C PRO A 154 4.93 16.28 -0.81
N SER A 155 5.40 17.38 -0.26
CA SER A 155 5.58 17.66 1.17
C SER A 155 4.29 17.62 1.99
N GLY A 156 4.25 16.72 2.98
CA GLY A 156 3.31 16.74 4.09
C GLY A 156 3.69 15.72 5.17
N GLU A 157 4.23 16.21 6.29
CA GLU A 157 4.45 15.61 7.64
C GLU A 157 4.82 14.12 7.83
N SER A 158 5.06 13.37 6.78
CA SER A 158 5.42 11.96 6.85
C SER A 158 6.88 11.76 6.43
N PRO A 159 7.70 11.04 7.23
CA PRO A 159 9.09 10.82 6.88
C PRO A 159 9.19 10.08 5.55
N PHE A 160 9.76 10.75 4.54
CA PHE A 160 10.26 10.17 3.27
C PHE A 160 9.37 9.08 2.63
N GLY A 161 8.13 9.41 2.25
CA GLY A 161 7.29 8.51 1.44
C GLY A 161 6.58 7.38 2.20
N LEU A 162 6.66 7.36 3.53
CA LEU A 162 5.81 6.51 4.37
C LEU A 162 4.46 7.20 4.61
N PHE A 163 3.43 6.44 4.97
CA PHE A 163 2.11 6.93 5.37
C PHE A 163 1.84 6.51 6.80
N ARG A 164 1.43 7.43 7.66
CA ARG A 164 1.29 7.19 9.09
C ARG A 164 -0.17 7.08 9.52
N TYR A 165 -0.51 5.94 10.12
CA TYR A 165 -1.85 5.65 10.62
C TYR A 165 -1.79 5.29 12.11
N PRO A 166 -2.29 6.16 13.01
CA PRO A 166 -2.43 5.79 14.42
C PRO A 166 -3.51 4.71 14.56
N LEU A 167 -3.22 3.67 15.35
CA LEU A 167 -4.15 2.58 15.62
C LEU A 167 -4.60 2.60 17.08
N PRO A 168 -5.78 2.04 17.41
CA PRO A 168 -6.21 1.88 18.79
C PRO A 168 -5.15 1.11 19.61
N PRO A 169 -4.80 1.60 20.82
CA PRO A 169 -3.92 0.86 21.71
C PRO A 169 -4.62 -0.39 22.26
N GLY A 170 -3.85 -1.41 22.60
CA GLY A 170 -4.36 -2.63 23.19
C GLY A 170 -3.42 -3.82 23.03
N ARG A 171 -3.89 -4.96 23.53
CA ARG A 171 -3.21 -6.24 23.40
C ARG A 171 -3.39 -6.80 22.00
N LEU A 172 -2.29 -7.08 21.32
CA LEU A 172 -2.25 -7.82 20.07
C LEU A 172 -2.05 -9.30 20.39
N GLU A 173 -3.02 -10.12 19.97
CA GLU A 173 -2.93 -11.58 20.07
C GLU A 173 -2.23 -12.17 18.84
N PRO A 174 -1.58 -13.35 18.96
CA PRO A 174 -0.99 -14.03 17.81
C PRO A 174 -2.03 -14.35 16.74
N GLY A 175 -1.66 -14.18 15.46
CA GLY A 175 -2.54 -14.36 14.31
C GLY A 175 -2.64 -13.12 13.44
N THR A 176 -3.81 -12.94 12.80
CA THR A 176 -4.11 -11.77 11.96
C THR A 176 -5.23 -10.95 12.59
N THR A 177 -4.97 -9.66 12.76
CA THR A 177 -5.93 -8.69 13.29
C THR A 177 -6.18 -7.62 12.22
N GLU A 178 -7.44 -7.45 11.84
CA GLU A 178 -7.87 -6.42 10.90
C GLU A 178 -8.62 -5.31 11.63
N ILE A 179 -8.20 -4.06 11.44
CA ILE A 179 -8.72 -2.90 12.17
C ILE A 179 -9.14 -1.84 11.15
N PRO A 180 -10.41 -1.38 11.14
CA PRO A 180 -10.80 -0.26 10.29
C PRO A 180 -10.22 1.03 10.88
N ILE A 181 -9.41 1.74 10.10
CA ILE A 181 -8.69 2.94 10.53
C ILE A 181 -9.48 4.20 10.19
N LEU A 182 -9.81 4.39 8.91
CA LEU A 182 -10.48 5.57 8.38
C LEU A 182 -11.64 5.14 7.49
N LYS A 183 -12.70 5.95 7.49
CA LYS A 183 -13.89 5.75 6.67
C LYS A 183 -14.30 7.09 6.09
N ALA A 184 -14.61 7.10 4.79
CA ALA A 184 -15.10 8.29 4.12
C ALA A 184 -16.11 7.92 3.03
N GLN A 185 -17.07 8.82 2.81
CA GLN A 185 -17.92 8.73 1.63
C GLN A 185 -17.17 9.36 0.45
N VAL A 186 -17.13 8.63 -0.66
CA VAL A 186 -16.60 9.08 -1.94
C VAL A 186 -17.70 8.97 -3.00
N SER A 187 -17.52 9.72 -4.09
CA SER A 187 -18.40 9.69 -5.27
C SER A 187 -17.61 9.10 -6.43
N PRO A 188 -17.51 7.75 -6.54
CA PRO A 188 -16.66 7.14 -7.53
C PRO A 188 -17.29 7.20 -8.92
N THR A 189 -16.52 7.67 -9.89
CA THR A 189 -16.88 7.63 -11.32
C THR A 189 -16.49 6.27 -11.88
N ARG A 190 -17.43 5.59 -12.54
CA ARG A 190 -17.16 4.32 -13.25
C ARG A 190 -16.44 4.61 -14.56
N LEU A 191 -15.38 3.84 -14.80
CA LEU A 191 -14.51 4.01 -15.97
C LEU A 191 -14.56 2.78 -16.87
N LEU A 192 -14.49 3.02 -18.17
CA LEU A 192 -14.09 2.03 -19.17
C LEU A 192 -12.86 2.52 -19.91
N ARG A 193 -11.85 1.67 -20.09
CA ARG A 193 -10.60 2.04 -20.73
C ARG A 193 -10.21 1.11 -21.86
N TYR A 194 -9.77 1.69 -22.97
CA TYR A 194 -8.88 1.03 -23.94
C TYR A 194 -7.53 1.74 -23.92
N GLN A 195 -6.46 1.00 -23.63
CA GLN A 195 -5.11 1.52 -23.69
C GLN A 195 -4.18 0.50 -24.34
N GLY A 196 -3.47 0.90 -25.39
CA GLY A 196 -2.53 0.00 -26.05
C GLY A 196 -2.00 0.50 -27.39
N PRO A 197 -1.20 -0.30 -28.10
CA PRO A 197 -0.85 0.01 -29.48
C PRO A 197 -2.09 -0.01 -30.37
N PHE A 198 -2.03 0.72 -31.48
CA PHE A 198 -3.05 0.70 -32.50
C PHE A 198 -3.22 -0.71 -33.07
N ARG A 199 -4.48 -1.15 -33.13
CA ARG A 199 -4.87 -2.47 -33.64
C ARG A 199 -6.01 -2.33 -34.64
N THR A 200 -6.03 -3.24 -35.61
CA THR A 200 -7.06 -3.31 -36.66
C THR A 200 -8.15 -4.34 -36.36
N ASP A 201 -8.09 -5.00 -35.19
CA ASP A 201 -9.13 -5.92 -34.74
C ASP A 201 -10.50 -5.24 -34.74
N ARG A 202 -11.52 -5.94 -35.23
CA ARG A 202 -12.90 -5.44 -35.30
C ARG A 202 -13.47 -5.11 -33.92
N LEU A 203 -13.08 -5.87 -32.89
CA LEU A 203 -13.56 -5.70 -31.53
C LEU A 203 -12.37 -5.48 -30.60
N LEU A 204 -12.40 -4.39 -29.84
CA LEU A 204 -11.41 -4.10 -28.83
C LEU A 204 -12.02 -4.27 -27.45
N ALA A 205 -11.34 -5.05 -26.61
CA ALA A 205 -11.73 -5.27 -25.23
C ALA A 205 -11.43 -4.03 -24.39
N LEU A 206 -12.34 -3.74 -23.46
CA LEU A 206 -12.18 -2.67 -22.49
C LEU A 206 -11.77 -3.24 -21.14
N GLU A 207 -11.16 -2.39 -20.33
CA GLU A 207 -10.98 -2.61 -18.90
C GLU A 207 -11.97 -1.75 -18.12
N ARG A 208 -12.46 -2.27 -17.01
CA ARG A 208 -13.35 -1.54 -16.10
C ARG A 208 -12.57 -1.05 -14.89
N GLY A 209 -12.96 0.11 -14.39
CA GLY A 209 -12.29 0.74 -13.27
C GLY A 209 -13.14 1.77 -12.57
N TYR A 210 -12.56 2.37 -11.54
CA TYR A 210 -13.16 3.47 -10.79
C TYR A 210 -12.16 4.61 -10.66
N ARG A 211 -12.70 5.82 -10.57
CA ARG A 211 -11.97 7.04 -10.26
C ARG A 211 -12.66 7.79 -9.14
N PHE A 212 -11.92 8.23 -8.13
CA PHE A 212 -12.46 9.04 -7.04
C PHE A 212 -11.39 9.96 -6.46
N THR A 213 -11.82 11.04 -5.82
CA THR A 213 -10.93 11.92 -5.05
C THR A 213 -10.58 11.26 -3.72
N ALA A 214 -9.28 11.21 -3.40
CA ALA A 214 -8.76 10.66 -2.17
C ALA A 214 -9.22 11.50 -0.96
N PRO A 215 -10.03 10.92 -0.05
CA PRO A 215 -10.58 11.65 1.10
C PRO A 215 -9.57 11.79 2.26
N PHE A 216 -8.46 11.09 2.18
CA PHE A 216 -7.31 11.10 3.09
C PHE A 216 -6.10 10.54 2.33
N PRO A 217 -4.86 10.66 2.85
CA PRO A 217 -3.69 10.09 2.19
C PRO A 217 -3.82 8.57 2.02
N LEU A 218 -3.82 8.11 0.76
CA LEU A 218 -3.94 6.70 0.39
C LEU A 218 -2.54 6.13 0.17
N ALA A 219 -2.08 5.28 1.09
CA ALA A 219 -0.90 4.47 0.87
C ALA A 219 -1.17 3.37 -0.19
N PRO A 220 -0.16 2.92 -0.95
CA PRO A 220 -0.32 1.79 -1.85
C PRO A 220 -0.86 0.55 -1.13
N GLY A 221 -1.86 -0.10 -1.70
CA GLY A 221 -2.49 -1.29 -1.12
C GLY A 221 -3.51 -1.92 -2.04
N SER A 222 -4.08 -3.07 -1.67
CA SER A 222 -5.19 -3.66 -2.43
C SER A 222 -6.48 -2.90 -2.14
N LEU A 223 -7.27 -2.63 -3.18
CA LEU A 223 -8.63 -2.16 -3.07
C LEU A 223 -9.57 -3.27 -3.53
N GLU A 224 -10.49 -3.64 -2.65
CA GLU A 224 -11.65 -4.46 -2.95
C GLU A 224 -12.84 -3.56 -3.28
N VAL A 225 -13.57 -3.90 -4.34
CA VAL A 225 -14.79 -3.17 -4.73
C VAL A 225 -15.99 -4.09 -4.63
N VAL A 226 -17.00 -3.63 -3.89
CA VAL A 226 -18.29 -4.29 -3.73
C VAL A 226 -19.39 -3.31 -4.12
N GLU A 227 -20.32 -3.78 -4.94
CA GLU A 227 -21.46 -3.00 -5.39
C GLU A 227 -22.70 -3.90 -5.43
N GLU A 228 -23.83 -3.36 -4.96
CA GLU A 228 -25.09 -4.07 -4.72
C GLU A 228 -24.91 -5.36 -3.88
N GLY A 229 -23.92 -5.36 -2.97
CA GLY A 229 -23.56 -6.53 -2.16
C GLY A 229 -22.76 -7.62 -2.89
N PHE A 230 -22.37 -7.39 -4.15
CA PHE A 230 -21.54 -8.31 -4.94
C PHE A 230 -20.09 -7.85 -5.05
N PHE A 231 -19.16 -8.76 -4.84
CA PHE A 231 -17.74 -8.55 -5.11
C PHE A 231 -17.51 -8.36 -6.61
N LEU A 232 -17.02 -7.19 -7.02
CA LEU A 232 -16.75 -6.87 -8.42
C LEU A 232 -15.29 -7.11 -8.82
N GLY A 233 -14.38 -7.11 -7.86
CA GLY A 233 -12.97 -7.40 -8.06
C GLY A 233 -12.05 -6.75 -7.03
N GLN A 234 -10.76 -7.03 -7.20
CA GLN A 234 -9.68 -6.37 -6.48
C GLN A 234 -8.71 -5.75 -7.47
N ALA A 235 -8.14 -4.61 -7.09
CA ALA A 235 -7.11 -3.90 -7.84
C ALA A 235 -6.02 -3.37 -6.91
N LEU A 236 -4.89 -2.99 -7.49
CA LEU A 236 -3.88 -2.21 -6.79
C LEU A 236 -4.32 -0.74 -6.76
N LEU A 237 -4.43 -0.17 -5.57
CA LEU A 237 -4.57 1.27 -5.35
C LEU A 237 -3.17 1.88 -5.27
N PRO A 238 -2.84 2.88 -6.12
CA PRO A 238 -1.56 3.56 -6.04
C PRO A 238 -1.47 4.46 -4.80
N ALA A 239 -0.26 4.96 -4.51
CA ALA A 239 -0.10 6.07 -3.59
C ALA A 239 -0.87 7.28 -4.13
N THR A 240 -1.72 7.90 -3.31
CA THR A 240 -2.49 9.09 -3.71
C THR A 240 -2.59 10.06 -2.53
N PRO A 241 -2.02 11.26 -2.64
CA PRO A 241 -2.21 12.33 -1.66
C PRO A 241 -3.68 12.69 -1.46
N GLU A 242 -4.00 13.25 -0.30
CA GLU A 242 -5.36 13.74 -0.04
C GLU A 242 -5.77 14.83 -1.03
N GLY A 243 -7.00 14.78 -1.50
CA GLY A 243 -7.54 15.72 -2.48
C GLY A 243 -7.15 15.43 -3.93
N GLU A 244 -6.19 14.52 -4.17
CA GLU A 244 -5.85 14.06 -5.51
C GLU A 244 -6.78 12.94 -6.00
N VAL A 245 -6.68 12.61 -7.29
CA VAL A 245 -7.54 11.61 -7.93
C VAL A 245 -6.85 10.25 -7.91
N ALA A 246 -7.52 9.25 -7.32
CA ALA A 246 -7.12 7.86 -7.42
C ALA A 246 -7.85 7.19 -8.58
N GLU A 247 -7.14 6.36 -9.35
CA GLU A 247 -7.69 5.48 -10.38
C GLU A 247 -7.31 4.03 -10.12
N VAL A 248 -8.30 3.14 -10.24
CA VAL A 248 -8.14 1.70 -10.02
C VAL A 248 -8.80 0.91 -11.13
N TRP A 249 -8.18 -0.21 -11.52
CA TRP A 249 -8.58 -1.02 -12.67
C TRP A 249 -8.82 -2.46 -12.24
N LEU A 250 -10.07 -2.92 -12.37
CA LEU A 250 -10.52 -4.25 -11.92
C LEU A 250 -10.35 -5.33 -13.00
N GLY A 251 -9.65 -5.00 -14.08
CA GLY A 251 -9.41 -5.89 -15.21
C GLY A 251 -10.46 -5.77 -16.31
N ARG A 252 -10.58 -6.83 -17.11
CA ARG A 252 -11.36 -6.82 -18.35
C ARG A 252 -12.86 -6.64 -18.08
N ASP A 253 -13.46 -5.74 -18.85
CA ASP A 253 -14.90 -5.57 -18.93
C ASP A 253 -15.53 -6.64 -19.85
N LEU A 254 -16.67 -7.20 -19.47
CA LEU A 254 -17.30 -8.29 -20.21
C LEU A 254 -18.46 -7.85 -21.11
N GLU A 255 -18.95 -6.62 -20.99
CA GLU A 255 -20.13 -6.16 -21.73
C GLU A 255 -19.78 -5.09 -22.76
N GLY A 256 -19.06 -4.05 -22.36
CA GLY A 256 -18.58 -2.98 -23.21
C GLY A 256 -17.58 -3.45 -24.25
N ARG A 257 -17.83 -3.14 -25.52
CA ARG A 257 -16.93 -3.43 -26.64
C ARG A 257 -16.84 -2.23 -27.56
N LEU A 258 -15.61 -1.90 -27.97
CA LEU A 258 -15.39 -0.95 -29.06
C LEU A 258 -15.43 -1.72 -30.38
N GLU A 259 -16.27 -1.26 -31.31
CA GLU A 259 -16.28 -1.77 -32.67
C GLU A 259 -15.42 -0.88 -33.56
N ARG A 260 -14.48 -1.46 -34.31
CA ARG A 260 -13.57 -0.74 -35.18
C ARG A 260 -13.70 -1.16 -36.63
N SER A 261 -13.70 -0.18 -37.52
CA SER A 261 -13.56 -0.33 -38.96
C SER A 261 -12.38 0.51 -39.44
N VAL A 262 -11.48 -0.10 -40.22
CA VAL A 262 -10.31 0.58 -40.79
C VAL A 262 -10.41 0.47 -42.31
N ASN A 263 -10.50 1.60 -42.98
CA ASN A 263 -10.61 1.67 -44.43
C ASN A 263 -9.37 2.38 -45.00
N LEU A 264 -8.71 1.78 -45.97
CA LEU A 264 -7.60 2.42 -46.68
C LEU A 264 -8.14 3.52 -47.58
N LEU A 265 -7.66 4.76 -47.40
CA LEU A 265 -8.03 5.90 -48.23
C LEU A 265 -7.04 6.12 -49.37
N GLN A 266 -5.75 6.08 -49.05
CA GLN A 266 -4.68 6.36 -50.01
C GLN A 266 -3.46 5.51 -49.66
N GLN A 267 -2.75 5.04 -50.67
CA GLN A 267 -1.50 4.29 -50.52
C GLN A 267 -0.51 4.76 -51.59
N SER A 268 0.71 5.07 -51.16
CA SER A 268 1.86 5.35 -52.01
C SER A 268 3.03 4.43 -51.64
N GLU A 269 4.16 4.58 -52.31
CA GLU A 269 5.39 3.85 -51.95
C GLU A 269 5.90 4.20 -50.55
N LYS A 270 5.66 5.43 -50.07
CA LYS A 270 6.23 5.93 -48.81
C LYS A 270 5.24 5.97 -47.65
N GLU A 271 3.93 5.95 -47.92
CA GLU A 271 2.91 6.13 -46.90
C GLU A 271 1.57 5.49 -47.24
N ALA A 272 0.82 5.14 -46.20
CA ALA A 272 -0.56 4.69 -46.30
C ALA A 272 -1.44 5.49 -45.33
N THR A 273 -2.55 6.03 -45.85
CA THR A 273 -3.54 6.78 -45.09
C THR A 273 -4.82 5.98 -44.93
N TYR A 274 -5.27 5.86 -43.68
CA TYR A 274 -6.45 5.10 -43.29
C TYR A 274 -7.51 6.02 -42.68
N ARG A 275 -8.79 5.74 -42.96
CA ARG A 275 -9.92 6.24 -42.18
C ARG A 275 -10.27 5.20 -41.13
N VAL A 276 -10.10 5.55 -39.88
CA VAL A 276 -10.48 4.69 -38.75
C VAL A 276 -11.79 5.20 -38.19
N GLU A 277 -12.74 4.28 -38.03
CA GLU A 277 -14.01 4.53 -37.37
C GLU A 277 -14.12 3.60 -36.16
N THR A 278 -14.30 4.18 -34.97
CA THR A 278 -14.49 3.44 -33.73
C THR A 278 -15.84 3.80 -33.13
N ARG A 279 -16.67 2.79 -32.87
CA ARG A 279 -18.01 2.93 -32.30
C ARG A 279 -18.09 2.29 -30.93
N PHE A 280 -18.85 2.91 -30.05
CA PHE A 280 -19.15 2.39 -28.73
C PHE A 280 -20.58 2.73 -28.36
N LYS A 281 -21.23 1.87 -27.58
CA LYS A 281 -22.49 2.17 -26.92
C LYS A 281 -22.36 1.77 -25.47
N ASN A 282 -22.65 2.68 -24.54
CA ASN A 282 -22.65 2.36 -23.12
C ASN A 282 -23.75 1.30 -22.82
N PRO A 283 -23.39 0.06 -22.46
CA PRO A 283 -24.37 -0.99 -22.21
C PRO A 283 -25.06 -0.84 -20.84
N TYR A 284 -24.50 -0.02 -19.96
CA TYR A 284 -24.87 0.04 -18.56
C TYR A 284 -26.05 0.99 -18.28
N PRO A 285 -26.82 0.74 -17.21
CA PRO A 285 -27.91 1.60 -16.77
C PRO A 285 -27.43 2.88 -16.04
N TYR A 286 -26.12 3.11 -15.96
CA TYR A 286 -25.48 4.24 -15.28
C TYR A 286 -24.47 4.96 -16.19
N PRO A 287 -24.15 6.23 -15.90
CA PRO A 287 -23.11 6.95 -16.64
C PRO A 287 -21.73 6.35 -16.40
N ILE A 288 -20.88 6.42 -17.42
CA ILE A 288 -19.47 6.02 -17.38
C ILE A 288 -18.60 7.10 -18.02
N ALA A 289 -17.30 7.10 -17.70
CA ALA A 289 -16.31 7.82 -18.50
C ALA A 289 -15.50 6.82 -19.34
N LEU A 290 -15.49 7.01 -20.65
CA LEU A 290 -14.72 6.21 -21.60
C LEU A 290 -13.35 6.86 -21.82
N LEU A 291 -12.29 6.15 -21.48
CA LEU A 291 -10.90 6.55 -21.66
C LEU A 291 -10.28 5.76 -22.81
N LEU A 292 -9.85 6.47 -23.86
CA LEU A 292 -9.15 5.88 -24.99
C LEU A 292 -7.74 6.43 -25.06
N SER A 293 -6.74 5.57 -25.14
CA SER A 293 -5.38 5.98 -25.43
C SER A 293 -4.69 4.96 -26.33
N GLU A 294 -4.22 5.42 -27.48
CA GLU A 294 -3.50 4.56 -28.41
C GLU A 294 -2.13 5.11 -28.74
N THR A 295 -1.21 4.19 -29.00
CA THR A 295 0.10 4.49 -29.58
C THR A 295 0.20 3.97 -31.02
N PHE A 296 0.89 4.71 -31.88
CA PHE A 296 1.10 4.33 -33.28
C PHE A 296 2.58 4.06 -33.57
N PRO A 297 2.89 3.23 -34.58
CA PRO A 297 4.24 3.12 -35.11
C PRO A 297 4.77 4.48 -35.59
N GLN A 298 6.00 4.82 -35.20
CA GLN A 298 6.65 6.04 -35.65
C GLN A 298 7.38 5.80 -36.98
N PRO A 299 7.40 6.77 -37.91
CA PRO A 299 6.67 8.04 -37.87
C PRO A 299 5.19 7.91 -38.30
N PHE A 300 4.32 8.74 -37.73
CA PHE A 300 2.89 8.81 -38.11
C PHE A 300 2.40 10.25 -38.23
N ARG A 301 1.26 10.44 -38.92
CA ARG A 301 0.45 11.67 -38.88
C ARG A 301 -0.98 11.31 -38.48
N LEU A 302 -1.55 12.06 -37.54
CA LEU A 302 -2.89 11.87 -37.03
C LEU A 302 -3.72 13.13 -37.28
N ASP A 303 -4.90 12.96 -37.87
CA ASP A 303 -5.94 13.98 -37.94
C ASP A 303 -7.13 13.50 -37.12
N PHE A 304 -7.17 13.95 -35.86
CA PHE A 304 -8.20 13.60 -34.88
C PHE A 304 -8.45 14.80 -33.94
N PRO A 305 -9.29 15.76 -34.34
CA PRO A 305 -9.42 17.04 -33.63
C PRO A 305 -10.02 16.93 -32.23
N GLU A 306 -10.83 15.91 -31.96
CA GLU A 306 -11.47 15.69 -30.65
C GLU A 306 -10.50 15.15 -29.59
N ALA A 307 -9.37 14.57 -29.99
CA ALA A 307 -8.42 13.95 -29.09
C ALA A 307 -7.29 14.90 -28.68
N THR A 308 -6.68 14.62 -27.52
CA THR A 308 -5.39 15.21 -27.16
C THR A 308 -4.27 14.46 -27.87
N HIS A 309 -3.50 15.16 -28.70
CA HIS A 309 -2.39 14.57 -29.45
C HIS A 309 -1.16 14.42 -28.54
N LEU A 310 -0.56 13.24 -28.58
CA LEU A 310 0.65 12.91 -27.85
C LEU A 310 1.76 12.55 -28.86
N PRO A 311 3.05 12.71 -28.52
CA PRO A 311 4.14 12.36 -29.43
C PRO A 311 4.02 10.95 -30.00
N GLN A 312 3.55 9.99 -29.19
CA GLN A 312 3.39 8.58 -29.53
C GLN A 312 1.99 8.19 -30.01
N GLY A 313 0.98 9.08 -29.96
CA GLY A 313 -0.38 8.77 -30.38
C GLY A 313 -1.42 9.75 -29.85
N TYR A 314 -2.45 9.25 -29.15
CA TYR A 314 -3.50 10.13 -28.62
C TYR A 314 -4.06 9.68 -27.27
N ARG A 315 -4.78 10.61 -26.62
CA ARG A 315 -5.66 10.35 -25.48
C ARG A 315 -6.99 11.06 -25.68
N LEU A 316 -8.09 10.40 -25.31
CA LEU A 316 -9.43 10.94 -25.32
C LEU A 316 -10.19 10.47 -24.08
N GLU A 317 -10.94 11.35 -23.46
CA GLU A 317 -11.86 11.05 -22.35
C GLU A 317 -13.26 11.58 -22.71
N VAL A 318 -14.26 10.72 -22.69
CA VAL A 318 -15.65 11.07 -23.04
C VAL A 318 -16.61 10.57 -21.97
N PRO A 319 -17.39 11.45 -21.31
CA PRO A 319 -18.49 11.01 -20.45
C PRO A 319 -19.65 10.51 -21.32
N LEU A 320 -20.21 9.36 -20.97
CA LEU A 320 -21.34 8.75 -21.68
C LEU A 320 -22.47 8.42 -20.71
N LYS A 321 -23.68 8.89 -21.04
CA LYS A 321 -24.91 8.56 -20.33
C LYS A 321 -25.30 7.09 -20.56
N PRO A 322 -26.22 6.54 -19.75
CA PRO A 322 -26.79 5.21 -19.99
C PRO A 322 -27.30 5.07 -21.43
N GLY A 323 -26.89 4.00 -22.13
CA GLY A 323 -27.34 3.72 -23.49
C GLY A 323 -26.82 4.66 -24.60
N GLU A 324 -26.04 5.69 -24.26
CA GLU A 324 -25.50 6.65 -25.22
C GLU A 324 -24.49 5.97 -26.17
N ALA A 325 -24.58 6.34 -27.45
CA ALA A 325 -23.70 5.84 -28.50
C ALA A 325 -22.72 6.93 -28.94
N LEU A 326 -21.47 6.52 -29.15
CA LEU A 326 -20.36 7.35 -29.59
C LEU A 326 -19.81 6.78 -30.90
N THR A 327 -19.58 7.64 -31.88
CA THR A 327 -18.85 7.29 -33.11
C THR A 327 -17.70 8.27 -33.28
N LEU A 328 -16.48 7.75 -33.29
CA LEU A 328 -15.23 8.48 -33.48
C LEU A 328 -14.69 8.18 -34.85
N VAL A 329 -14.33 9.21 -35.61
CA VAL A 329 -13.76 9.06 -36.96
C VAL A 329 -12.49 9.90 -37.04
N TYR A 330 -11.38 9.28 -37.41
CA TYR A 330 -10.11 9.96 -37.58
C TYR A 330 -9.33 9.43 -38.77
N ARG A 331 -8.34 10.21 -39.24
CA ARG A 331 -7.41 9.78 -40.28
C ARG A 331 -6.04 9.52 -39.69
N LEU A 332 -5.46 8.37 -40.04
CA LEU A 332 -4.13 7.95 -39.62
C LEU A 332 -3.27 7.70 -40.85
N THR A 333 -2.16 8.41 -40.98
CA THR A 333 -1.15 8.16 -42.02
C THR A 333 0.07 7.52 -41.38
N LEU A 334 0.44 6.34 -41.86
CA LEU A 334 1.64 5.61 -41.44
C LEU A 334 2.66 5.62 -42.57
N LEU A 335 3.92 5.91 -42.24
CA LEU A 335 5.03 5.74 -43.18
C LEU A 335 5.39 4.25 -43.33
N ARG A 336 5.81 3.88 -44.55
CA ARG A 336 6.16 2.51 -44.93
C ARG A 336 7.65 2.30 -45.05
#